data_AF-A0A847JK03-F1
#
_entry.id   AF-A0A847JK03-F1
#
_cell.length_a   1.000
_cell.length_b   1.000
_cell.length_c   1.000
_cell.angle_alpha   90.00
_cell.angle_beta   90.00
_cell.angle_gamma   90.00
#
_symmetry.space_group_name_H-M   'P 1'
#
loop_
_entity.id
_entity.type
_entity.pdbx_description
1 polymer ?
#
loop_
_entity_poly.entity_id
_entity_poly.type
_entity_poly.pdbx_seq_one_letter_code
_entity_poly.pdbx_strand_id
1 'polypeptide(L)'
;MPCKKPLSSSNSDQKISENSVSQTLERWLEVHEPVDKDKTNEDLEADKRLDSISAYSRFKRILPQDELDLHGLYAEEARQRIQAFIADSASRGLEKVSIIHGKGNHSHEEQVLINIVREELEKNPQTGEFDFADRKHGGRGATWVRIRPPISRDR
;
A
#
# COMPACT_ATOMS: atom_id res chain seq x y z
N MET A 1 67.92 -48.60 43.59
CA MET A 1 67.46 -47.86 44.79
C MET A 1 66.80 -46.58 44.31
N PRO A 2 65.73 -46.06 44.93
CA PRO A 2 64.59 -46.76 45.52
C PRO A 2 63.24 -46.02 45.27
N CYS A 3 62.13 -46.74 45.47
CA CYS A 3 60.88 -46.26 46.10
C CYS A 3 60.00 -45.22 45.39
N LYS A 4 58.69 -45.14 45.59
CA LYS A 4 57.60 -45.96 46.16
C LYS A 4 56.31 -45.18 45.79
N LYS A 5 55.20 -45.89 45.65
CA LYS A 5 53.81 -45.38 45.48
C LYS A 5 53.34 -44.59 46.73
N PRO A 6 52.03 -44.32 46.91
CA PRO A 6 51.12 -43.31 46.32
C PRO A 6 50.50 -42.44 47.45
N LEU A 7 49.57 -41.52 47.13
CA LEU A 7 48.47 -40.98 47.97
C LEU A 7 47.85 -39.81 47.18
N SER A 8 46.56 -39.48 47.17
CA SER A 8 45.28 -40.09 47.55
C SER A 8 44.20 -39.08 47.15
N SER A 9 43.09 -39.58 46.62
CA SER A 9 41.70 -39.11 46.71
C SER A 9 41.39 -37.64 47.07
N SER A 10 40.55 -37.01 46.25
CA SER A 10 39.15 -36.76 46.64
C SER A 10 38.28 -36.37 45.43
N ASN A 11 37.16 -37.08 45.28
CA ASN A 11 36.02 -36.71 44.46
C ASN A 11 35.39 -35.40 44.95
N SER A 12 34.84 -34.62 44.03
CA SER A 12 33.58 -33.91 44.27
C SER A 12 32.91 -33.63 42.93
N ASP A 13 31.78 -34.29 42.75
CA ASP A 13 30.80 -34.14 41.69
C ASP A 13 30.29 -32.70 41.48
N GLN A 14 29.53 -32.56 40.38
CA GLN A 14 28.53 -31.52 40.06
C GLN A 14 29.13 -30.28 39.36
N LYS A 15 28.56 -29.72 38.28
CA LYS A 15 27.17 -29.72 37.83
C LYS A 15 27.11 -29.17 36.40
N ILE A 16 26.16 -29.64 35.61
CA ILE A 16 25.74 -29.09 34.32
C ILE A 16 25.38 -27.60 34.51
N SER A 17 25.94 -26.70 33.70
CA SER A 17 25.49 -25.30 33.63
C SER A 17 25.24 -24.87 32.18
N GLU A 18 24.09 -25.29 31.67
CA GLU A 18 23.03 -24.41 31.14
C GLU A 18 23.45 -23.12 30.41
N ASN A 19 24.36 -23.18 29.44
CA ASN A 19 24.77 -21.98 28.69
C ASN A 19 24.45 -22.03 27.18
N SER A 20 23.53 -22.88 26.74
CA SER A 20 23.24 -23.08 25.30
C SER A 20 21.79 -22.76 24.88
N VAL A 21 21.02 -22.06 25.72
CA VAL A 21 19.64 -21.69 25.38
C VAL A 21 19.48 -20.20 25.14
N SER A 22 20.25 -19.37 25.85
CA SER A 22 20.15 -17.90 25.78
C SER A 22 20.73 -17.32 24.49
N GLN A 23 21.88 -17.81 24.01
CA GLN A 23 22.51 -17.31 22.78
C GLN A 23 21.71 -17.64 21.52
N THR A 24 20.90 -18.70 21.55
CA THR A 24 20.06 -19.12 20.42
C THR A 24 18.75 -18.33 20.37
N LEU A 25 18.21 -17.97 21.53
CA LEU A 25 16.99 -17.18 21.64
C LEU A 25 17.23 -15.70 21.28
N GLU A 26 18.36 -15.15 21.69
CA GLU A 26 18.77 -13.77 21.43
C GLU A 26 18.96 -13.51 19.92
N ARG A 27 19.60 -14.46 19.23
CA ARG A 27 19.77 -14.48 17.76
C ARG A 27 18.45 -14.55 16.98
N TRP A 28 17.39 -15.11 17.57
CA TRP A 28 16.09 -15.27 16.92
C TRP A 28 15.20 -14.01 17.10
N LEU A 29 15.37 -13.30 18.22
CA LEU A 29 14.70 -12.03 18.52
C LEU A 29 15.25 -10.83 17.74
N GLU A 30 16.51 -10.88 17.29
CA GLU A 30 17.09 -9.83 16.42
C GLU A 30 16.55 -9.87 14.98
N VAL A 31 16.07 -11.03 14.53
CA VAL A 31 15.57 -11.26 13.17
C VAL A 31 14.04 -11.12 13.10
N HIS A 32 13.34 -11.33 14.21
CA HIS A 32 11.89 -11.22 14.30
C HIS A 32 11.49 -10.27 15.42
N GLU A 33 11.13 -9.04 15.04
CA GLU A 33 10.43 -8.10 15.90
C GLU A 33 9.14 -8.78 16.42
N PRO A 34 8.88 -8.79 17.74
CA PRO A 34 7.66 -9.36 18.28
C PRO A 34 6.46 -8.69 17.61
N VAL A 35 5.71 -9.43 16.80
CA VAL A 35 4.43 -8.93 16.29
C VAL A 35 3.48 -8.91 17.47
N ASP A 36 3.30 -7.74 18.06
CA ASP A 36 2.28 -7.48 19.08
C ASP A 36 0.93 -7.96 18.53
N LYS A 37 0.42 -9.06 19.08
CA LYS A 37 -0.88 -9.63 18.71
C LYS A 37 -2.06 -8.83 19.28
N ASP A 38 -1.76 -7.83 20.11
CA ASP A 38 -2.72 -6.93 20.74
C ASP A 38 -2.80 -5.58 20.02
N LYS A 39 -2.56 -5.52 18.69
CA LYS A 39 -2.79 -4.29 17.91
C LYS A 39 -4.24 -3.85 18.10
N THR A 40 -4.43 -2.70 18.74
CA THR A 40 -5.76 -2.10 18.88
C THR A 40 -6.26 -1.65 17.51
N ASN A 41 -7.57 -1.41 17.37
CA ASN A 41 -8.13 -0.85 16.14
C ASN A 41 -7.42 0.47 15.78
N GLU A 42 -7.03 1.24 16.79
CA GLU A 42 -6.31 2.52 16.68
C GLU A 42 -4.89 2.33 16.11
N ASP A 43 -4.16 1.30 16.54
CA ASP A 43 -2.84 0.97 16.02
C ASP A 43 -2.90 0.45 14.58
N LEU A 44 -3.91 -0.37 14.25
CA LEU A 44 -4.16 -0.81 12.87
C LEU A 44 -4.52 0.37 11.95
N GLU A 45 -5.29 1.31 12.45
CA GLU A 45 -5.69 2.52 11.72
C GLU A 45 -4.55 3.54 11.58
N ALA A 46 -3.59 3.55 12.52
CA ALA A 46 -2.36 4.32 12.42
C ALA A 46 -1.37 3.73 11.41
N ASP A 47 -1.20 2.41 11.41
CA ASP A 47 -0.35 1.67 10.45
C ASP A 47 -0.89 1.82 9.02
N LYS A 48 -2.22 1.68 8.84
CA LYS A 48 -2.88 2.01 7.57
C LYS A 48 -2.69 3.47 7.18
N ARG A 49 -2.72 4.42 8.13
CA ARG A 49 -2.48 5.86 7.85
C ARG A 49 -1.04 6.11 7.40
N LEU A 50 -0.06 5.50 8.04
CA LEU A 50 1.35 5.63 7.65
C LEU A 50 1.62 4.99 6.28
N ASP A 51 1.06 3.79 6.04
CA ASP A 51 1.16 3.10 4.76
C ASP A 51 0.47 3.91 3.64
N SER A 52 -0.72 4.46 3.91
CA SER A 52 -1.42 5.35 2.97
C SER A 52 -0.69 6.67 2.72
N ILE A 53 -0.03 7.27 3.71
CA ILE A 53 0.80 8.48 3.52
C ILE A 53 2.02 8.17 2.64
N SER A 54 2.73 7.07 2.92
CA SER A 54 3.88 6.62 2.12
C SER A 54 3.46 6.28 0.70
N ALA A 55 2.36 5.55 0.55
CA ALA A 55 1.80 5.17 -0.73
C ALA A 55 1.26 6.37 -1.51
N TYR A 56 0.64 7.36 -0.86
CA TYR A 56 0.21 8.61 -1.50
C TYR A 56 1.40 9.43 -2.01
N SER A 57 2.47 9.54 -1.20
CA SER A 57 3.71 10.20 -1.61
C SER A 57 4.36 9.51 -2.81
N ARG A 58 4.34 8.16 -2.84
CA ARG A 58 4.78 7.37 -4.00
C ARG A 58 3.88 7.60 -5.21
N PHE A 59 2.57 7.51 -5.04
CA PHE A 59 1.56 7.74 -6.08
C PHE A 59 1.68 9.13 -6.72
N LYS A 60 1.98 10.16 -5.93
CA LYS A 60 2.19 11.52 -6.44
C LYS A 60 3.40 11.62 -7.38
N ARG A 61 4.44 10.80 -7.19
CA ARG A 61 5.63 10.76 -8.05
C ARG A 61 5.44 9.91 -9.31
N ILE A 62 4.52 8.93 -9.29
CA ILE A 62 4.23 8.09 -10.45
C ILE A 62 3.57 8.94 -11.55
N LEU A 63 3.97 8.72 -12.79
CA LEU A 63 3.31 9.32 -13.95
C LEU A 63 2.03 8.54 -14.27
N PRO A 64 0.96 9.21 -14.74
CA PRO A 64 -0.24 8.50 -15.19
C PRO A 64 0.17 7.49 -16.27
N GLN A 65 -0.23 6.23 -16.05
CA GLN A 65 0.10 5.13 -16.96
C GLN A 65 -0.87 5.05 -18.12
N ASP A 66 -2.08 5.55 -17.90
CA ASP A 66 -3.14 5.61 -18.90
C ASP A 66 -3.98 6.87 -18.70
N GLU A 67 -4.59 7.35 -19.79
CA GLU A 67 -5.37 8.58 -19.82
C GLU A 67 -6.68 8.38 -20.56
N LEU A 68 -7.79 8.75 -19.92
CA LEU A 68 -9.12 8.73 -20.51
C LEU A 68 -9.56 10.15 -20.87
N ASP A 69 -9.87 10.39 -22.13
CA ASP A 69 -10.42 11.65 -22.60
C ASP A 69 -11.96 11.60 -22.68
N LEU A 70 -12.59 12.54 -21.99
CA LEU A 70 -14.04 12.71 -21.90
C LEU A 70 -14.50 14.04 -22.50
N HIS A 71 -13.64 14.78 -23.21
CA HIS A 71 -14.02 16.07 -23.78
C HIS A 71 -15.22 15.92 -24.72
N GLY A 72 -16.20 16.81 -24.56
CA GLY A 72 -17.37 16.88 -25.44
C GLY A 72 -18.29 15.64 -25.41
N LEU A 73 -18.07 14.69 -24.49
CA LEU A 73 -18.97 13.56 -24.30
C LEU A 73 -20.18 13.97 -23.46
N TYR A 74 -21.31 13.33 -23.74
CA TYR A 74 -22.49 13.49 -22.90
C TYR A 74 -22.30 12.78 -21.56
N ALA A 75 -22.99 13.28 -20.54
CA ALA A 75 -22.98 12.76 -19.17
C ALA A 75 -23.06 11.22 -19.09
N GLU A 76 -23.99 10.62 -19.83
CA GLU A 76 -24.24 9.18 -19.78
C GLU A 76 -23.13 8.37 -20.46
N GLU A 77 -22.63 8.85 -21.60
CA GLU A 77 -21.51 8.23 -22.31
C GLU A 77 -20.23 8.31 -21.48
N ALA A 78 -20.01 9.44 -20.81
CA ALA A 78 -18.87 9.64 -19.91
C ALA A 78 -18.89 8.63 -18.77
N ARG A 79 -20.05 8.39 -18.13
CA ARG A 79 -20.19 7.36 -17.06
C ARG A 79 -19.77 5.98 -17.55
N GLN A 80 -20.30 5.56 -18.69
CA GLN A 80 -19.98 4.24 -19.25
C GLN A 80 -18.50 4.10 -19.59
N ARG A 81 -17.90 5.14 -20.18
CA ARG A 81 -16.46 5.19 -20.47
C ARG A 81 -15.61 5.12 -19.20
N ILE A 82 -15.97 5.87 -18.17
CA ILE A 82 -15.25 5.88 -16.88
C ILE A 82 -15.29 4.50 -16.23
N GLN A 83 -16.47 3.89 -16.14
CA GLN A 83 -16.61 2.56 -15.53
C GLN A 83 -15.80 1.50 -16.28
N ALA A 84 -15.90 1.47 -17.61
CA ALA A 84 -15.14 0.55 -18.43
C ALA A 84 -13.62 0.77 -18.29
N PHE A 85 -13.18 2.03 -18.27
CA PHE A 85 -11.79 2.40 -18.12
C PHE A 85 -11.21 2.00 -16.76
N ILE A 86 -11.94 2.22 -15.66
CA ILE A 86 -11.50 1.80 -14.32
C ILE A 86 -11.39 0.28 -14.24
N ALA A 87 -12.38 -0.44 -14.76
CA ALA A 87 -12.38 -1.90 -14.76
C ALA A 87 -11.19 -2.46 -15.57
N ASP A 88 -10.95 -1.92 -16.77
CA ASP A 88 -9.82 -2.28 -17.61
C ASP A 88 -8.48 -1.94 -16.94
N SER A 89 -8.36 -0.74 -16.39
CA SER A 89 -7.16 -0.30 -15.65
C SER A 89 -6.85 -1.19 -14.44
N ALA A 90 -7.88 -1.58 -13.69
CA ALA A 90 -7.73 -2.50 -12.58
C ALA A 90 -7.34 -3.90 -13.05
N SER A 91 -7.92 -4.39 -14.15
CA SER A 91 -7.57 -5.69 -14.73
C SER A 91 -6.13 -5.74 -15.24
N ARG A 92 -5.62 -4.61 -15.72
CA ARG A 92 -4.23 -4.42 -16.15
C ARG A 92 -3.25 -4.20 -14.99
N GLY A 93 -3.76 -4.02 -13.77
CA GLY A 93 -2.94 -3.75 -12.60
C GLY A 93 -2.26 -2.37 -12.63
N LEU A 94 -2.90 -1.38 -13.24
CA LEU A 94 -2.40 -0.01 -13.22
C LEU A 94 -2.55 0.57 -11.80
N GLU A 95 -1.59 1.40 -11.37
CA GLU A 95 -1.63 2.09 -10.08
C GLU A 95 -2.21 3.50 -10.22
N LYS A 96 -1.91 4.20 -11.33
CA LYS A 96 -2.29 5.59 -11.56
C LYS A 96 -2.81 5.83 -12.97
N VAL A 97 -3.98 6.45 -13.04
CA VAL A 97 -4.61 6.86 -14.30
C VAL A 97 -5.05 8.32 -14.24
N SER A 98 -5.21 8.94 -15.42
CA SER A 98 -5.69 10.31 -15.58
C SER A 98 -7.02 10.32 -16.32
N ILE A 99 -7.97 11.14 -15.88
CA ILE A 99 -9.25 11.37 -16.56
C ILE A 99 -9.30 12.83 -16.96
N ILE A 100 -9.29 13.10 -18.26
CA ILE A 100 -9.33 14.43 -18.85
C ILE A 100 -10.78 14.75 -19.16
N HIS A 101 -11.34 15.76 -18.49
CA HIS A 101 -12.72 16.22 -18.69
C HIS A 101 -12.82 17.63 -19.26
N GLY A 102 -11.67 18.30 -19.48
CA GLY A 102 -11.57 19.61 -20.12
C GLY A 102 -11.42 20.76 -19.11
N LYS A 103 -10.68 21.81 -19.48
CA LYS A 103 -10.50 23.00 -18.62
C LYS A 103 -11.76 23.86 -18.71
N GLY A 104 -12.75 23.51 -17.89
CA GLY A 104 -14.02 24.22 -17.75
C GLY A 104 -13.85 25.70 -17.45
N ASN A 105 -13.84 26.53 -18.49
CA ASN A 105 -13.84 27.99 -18.39
C ASN A 105 -15.29 28.50 -18.35
N HIS A 106 -16.10 27.94 -17.45
CA HIS A 106 -17.52 28.26 -17.16
C HIS A 106 -18.58 27.69 -18.13
N SER A 107 -18.28 26.65 -18.91
CA SER A 107 -19.31 25.95 -19.69
C SER A 107 -20.18 25.08 -18.77
N HIS A 108 -21.51 25.19 -18.89
CA HIS A 108 -22.45 24.39 -18.09
C HIS A 108 -22.19 22.89 -18.21
N GLU A 109 -21.87 22.39 -19.41
CA GLU A 109 -21.68 20.96 -19.70
C GLU A 109 -20.41 20.37 -19.06
N GLU A 110 -19.30 21.09 -19.08
CA GLU A 110 -18.02 20.63 -18.48
C GLU A 110 -18.11 20.55 -16.95
N GLN A 111 -18.91 21.42 -16.33
CA GLN A 111 -19.18 21.38 -14.89
C GLN A 111 -20.08 20.20 -14.50
N VAL A 112 -20.81 19.59 -15.44
CA VAL A 112 -21.51 18.32 -15.21
C VAL A 112 -20.52 17.16 -15.22
N LEU A 113 -19.57 17.15 -16.16
CA LEU A 113 -18.60 16.06 -16.28
C LEU A 113 -17.72 15.89 -15.04
N ILE A 114 -17.22 16.97 -14.45
CA ILE A 114 -16.44 16.91 -13.21
C ILE A 114 -17.23 16.29 -12.04
N ASN A 115 -18.52 16.62 -11.93
CA ASN A 115 -19.40 16.07 -10.88
C ASN A 115 -19.66 14.59 -11.12
N ILE A 116 -19.89 14.19 -12.37
CA ILE A 116 -20.10 12.80 -12.75
C ILE A 116 -18.85 11.97 -12.50
N VAL A 117 -17.68 12.46 -12.91
CA VAL A 117 -16.40 11.78 -12.65
C VAL A 117 -16.27 11.53 -11.15
N ARG A 118 -16.47 12.56 -10.32
CA ARG A 118 -16.40 12.40 -8.87
C ARG A 118 -17.41 11.38 -8.35
N GLU A 119 -18.67 11.48 -8.76
CA GLU A 119 -19.74 10.57 -8.34
C GLU A 119 -19.41 9.11 -8.68
N GLU A 120 -18.91 8.84 -9.89
CA GLU A 120 -18.56 7.48 -10.33
C GLU A 120 -17.31 6.94 -9.62
N LEU A 121 -16.32 7.80 -9.34
CA LEU A 121 -15.14 7.44 -8.56
C LEU A 121 -15.45 7.16 -7.09
N GLU A 122 -16.43 7.84 -6.50
CA GLU A 122 -16.87 7.57 -5.12
C GLU A 122 -17.70 6.28 -5.03
N LYS A 123 -18.48 5.95 -6.07
CA LYS A 123 -19.28 4.72 -6.13
C LYS A 123 -18.44 3.46 -6.36
N ASN A 124 -17.35 3.55 -7.11
CA ASN A 124 -16.59 2.38 -7.51
C ASN A 124 -15.62 1.93 -6.39
N PRO A 125 -15.69 0.68 -5.89
CA PRO A 125 -14.77 0.21 -4.84
C PRO A 125 -13.33 0.01 -5.34
N GLN A 126 -13.12 -0.08 -6.67
CA GLN A 126 -11.80 -0.26 -7.28
C GLN A 126 -10.99 1.03 -7.32
N THR A 127 -11.62 2.17 -7.10
CA THR A 127 -10.95 3.47 -7.02
C THR A 127 -10.56 3.78 -5.58
N GLY A 128 -9.34 4.25 -5.43
CA GLY A 128 -8.78 4.70 -4.16
C GLY A 128 -8.90 6.21 -4.04
N GLU A 129 -7.76 6.85 -3.84
CA GLU A 129 -7.64 8.30 -3.74
C GLU A 129 -7.68 8.95 -5.12
N PHE A 130 -8.35 10.08 -5.25
CA PHE A 130 -8.38 10.88 -6.47
C PHE A 130 -8.24 12.37 -6.14
N ASP A 131 -7.58 13.11 -7.03
CA ASP A 131 -7.36 14.55 -6.90
C ASP A 131 -7.21 15.18 -8.30
N PHE A 132 -7.29 16.49 -8.40
CA PHE A 132 -7.04 17.20 -9.64
C PHE A 132 -5.59 17.04 -10.09
N ALA A 133 -5.38 17.01 -11.40
CA ALA A 133 -4.04 16.97 -11.96
C ALA A 133 -3.28 18.27 -11.66
N ASP A 134 -1.95 18.17 -11.56
CA ASP A 134 -1.10 19.35 -11.47
C ASP A 134 -1.30 20.27 -12.68
N ARG A 135 -0.99 21.57 -12.52
CA ARG A 135 -1.08 22.57 -13.60
C ARG A 135 -0.36 22.16 -14.89
N LYS A 136 0.72 21.38 -14.77
CA LYS A 136 1.53 20.82 -15.88
C LYS A 136 0.84 19.67 -16.63
N HIS A 137 -0.12 18.98 -16.03
CA HIS A 137 -0.79 17.78 -16.56
C HIS A 137 -2.30 17.99 -16.76
N GLY A 138 -2.73 19.23 -17.03
CA GLY A 138 -4.13 19.56 -17.27
C GLY A 138 -4.81 20.38 -16.17
N GLY A 139 -4.22 20.48 -14.98
CA GLY A 139 -4.78 21.27 -13.89
C GLY A 139 -6.18 20.78 -13.49
N ARG A 140 -7.10 21.73 -13.28
CA ARG A 140 -8.51 21.43 -12.98
C ARG A 140 -9.27 20.72 -14.10
N GLY A 141 -8.72 20.63 -15.32
CA GLY A 141 -9.37 19.94 -16.43
C GLY A 141 -9.01 18.46 -16.55
N ALA A 142 -8.22 17.95 -15.61
CA ALA A 142 -7.93 16.53 -15.50
C ALA A 142 -7.93 16.11 -14.02
N THR A 143 -8.30 14.85 -13.78
CA THR A 143 -8.38 14.23 -12.46
C THR A 143 -7.54 12.98 -12.46
N TRP A 144 -6.60 12.87 -11.53
CA TRP A 144 -5.86 11.63 -11.31
C TRP A 144 -6.59 10.73 -10.35
N VAL A 145 -6.48 9.44 -10.61
CA VAL A 145 -7.14 8.40 -9.83
C VAL A 145 -6.13 7.31 -9.51
N ARG A 146 -6.06 6.95 -8.24
CA ARG A 146 -5.37 5.76 -7.77
C ARG A 146 -6.27 4.56 -7.94
N ILE A 147 -5.81 3.57 -8.69
CA ILE A 147 -6.55 2.32 -8.88
C ILE A 147 -6.07 1.33 -7.82
N ARG A 148 -7.02 0.66 -7.16
CA ARG A 148 -6.71 -0.43 -6.25
C ARG A 148 -6.49 -1.69 -7.08
N PRO A 149 -5.39 -2.42 -6.85
CA PRO A 149 -5.20 -3.71 -7.51
C PRO A 149 -6.36 -4.64 -7.13
N PRO A 150 -6.76 -5.55 -8.04
CA PRO A 150 -7.69 -6.60 -7.68
C PRO A 150 -7.12 -7.37 -6.50
N ILE A 151 -7.96 -7.64 -5.49
CA ILE A 151 -7.55 -8.43 -4.32
C ILE A 151 -7.24 -9.84 -4.86
N SER A 152 -5.96 -10.11 -5.12
CA SER A 152 -5.46 -11.43 -5.47
C SER A 152 -5.76 -12.36 -4.30
N ARG A 153 -6.92 -13.02 -4.33
CA ARG A 153 -7.17 -14.19 -3.51
C ARG A 153 -6.33 -15.30 -4.12
N ASP A 154 -5.10 -15.41 -3.62
CA ASP A 154 -4.18 -16.52 -3.88
C ASP A 154 -4.99 -17.83 -3.87
N ARG A 155 -4.93 -18.58 -4.97
CA ARG A 155 -5.64 -19.85 -5.19
C ARG A 155 -4.67 -20.99 -5.05
#